data_AF-A1ZDN5-F1
#
_entry.id   AF-A1ZDN5-F1
#
_cell.length_a   1.000
_cell.length_b   1.000
_cell.length_c   1.000
_cell.angle_alpha   90.00
_cell.angle_beta   90.00
_cell.angle_gamma   90.00
#
_symmetry.space_group_name_H-M   'P 1'
#
loop_
_entity.id
_entity.type
_entity.pdbx_description
1 polymer ?
#
loop_
_entity_poly.entity_id
_entity_poly.type
_entity_poly.pdbx_seq_one_letter_code
_entity_poly.pdbx_strand_id
1 'polypeptide(L)'
;MKVKNITRYALTENILPDIIIQRTLGQLPPELKQLYLDKKNEGLKVGVGLDMQIGFYLILYTSTFQVELLWWENQVGKVAVA
;
A
#
# COMPACT_ATOMS: atom_id res chain seq x y z
N MET A 1 -0.44 -16.43 -1.23
CA MET A 1 -0.79 -15.04 -1.58
C MET A 1 -0.86 -14.91 -3.09
N LYS A 2 -1.99 -14.50 -3.68
CA LYS A 2 -2.11 -14.27 -5.13
C LYS A 2 -1.65 -12.83 -5.42
N VAL A 3 -0.40 -12.70 -5.86
CA VAL A 3 0.16 -11.45 -6.36
C VAL A 3 -0.63 -11.02 -7.60
N LYS A 4 -1.22 -9.83 -7.59
CA LYS A 4 -1.88 -9.24 -8.76
C LYS A 4 -0.98 -8.15 -9.33
N ASN A 5 -0.50 -8.37 -10.55
CA ASN A 5 0.13 -7.32 -11.36
C ASN A 5 -0.96 -6.36 -11.83
N ILE A 6 -0.86 -5.10 -11.41
CA ILE A 6 -1.85 -4.06 -11.74
C ILE A 6 -1.12 -2.94 -12.49
N THR A 7 -1.76 -2.43 -13.53
CA THR A 7 -1.22 -1.33 -14.34
C THR A 7 -1.03 -0.09 -13.48
N ARG A 8 0.16 0.53 -13.55
CA ARG A 8 0.62 1.65 -12.70
C ARG A 8 -0.45 2.74 -12.48
N TYR A 9 -1.17 3.10 -13.54
CA TYR A 9 -2.11 4.22 -13.55
C TYR A 9 -3.17 4.17 -12.44
N ALA A 10 -3.80 3.00 -12.22
CA ALA A 10 -4.94 2.90 -11.30
C ALA A 10 -4.54 2.97 -9.80
N LEU A 11 -3.31 2.60 -9.47
CA LEU A 11 -2.85 2.53 -8.08
C LEU A 11 -1.89 3.65 -7.69
N THR A 12 -1.30 4.36 -8.65
CA THR A 12 -0.36 5.46 -8.35
C THR A 12 -1.03 6.80 -8.08
N GLU A 13 -2.30 6.98 -8.46
CA GLU A 13 -3.01 8.25 -8.25
C GLU A 13 -3.23 8.56 -6.76
N ASN A 14 -3.46 7.53 -5.95
CA ASN A 14 -3.74 7.67 -4.51
C ASN A 14 -2.55 7.30 -3.61
N ILE A 15 -1.32 7.35 -4.16
CA ILE A 15 -0.10 7.12 -3.39
C ILE A 15 0.21 8.32 -2.52
N LEU A 16 0.43 8.04 -1.24
CA LEU A 16 0.83 9.05 -0.29
C LEU A 16 2.28 9.46 -0.55
N PRO A 17 2.60 10.76 -0.50
CA PRO A 17 3.98 11.22 -0.52
C PRO A 17 4.80 10.60 0.61
N ASP A 18 6.08 10.29 0.37
CA ASP A 18 6.95 9.64 1.37
C ASP A 18 7.01 10.44 2.69
N ILE A 19 6.94 11.78 2.61
CA ILE A 19 6.89 12.64 3.81
C ILE A 19 5.63 12.46 4.65
N ILE A 20 4.49 12.16 4.02
CA ILE A 20 3.25 11.85 4.73
C ILE A 20 3.40 10.49 5.39
N ILE A 21 3.89 9.49 4.65
CA ILE A 21 4.12 8.13 5.16
C ILE A 21 5.05 8.15 6.38
N GLN A 22 6.14 8.90 6.33
CA GLN A 22 7.09 9.02 7.45
C GLN A 22 6.45 9.67 8.69
N ARG A 23 5.59 10.68 8.49
CA ARG A 23 4.88 11.35 9.60
C ARG A 23 3.74 10.51 10.16
N THR A 24 3.07 9.74 9.32
CA THR A 24 1.95 8.87 9.69
C THR A 24 2.38 7.43 9.95
N LEU A 25 3.68 7.13 9.97
CA LEU A 25 4.21 5.77 10.09
C LEU A 25 3.73 5.07 11.37
N GLY A 26 3.52 5.82 12.44
CA GLY A 26 2.97 5.33 13.70
C GLY A 26 1.45 5.06 13.67
N GLN A 27 0.74 5.59 12.67
CA GLN A 27 -0.70 5.44 12.48
C GLN A 27 -1.06 4.42 11.40
N LEU A 28 -0.07 3.92 10.65
CA LEU A 28 -0.30 2.86 9.67
C LEU A 28 -0.70 1.55 10.38
N PRO A 29 -1.55 0.73 9.75
CA PRO A 29 -1.81 -0.63 10.22
C PRO A 29 -0.51 -1.38 10.52
N PRO A 30 -0.41 -2.12 11.64
CA PRO A 30 0.84 -2.75 12.07
C PRO A 30 1.46 -3.65 10.99
N GLU A 31 0.63 -4.43 10.29
CA GLU A 31 1.05 -5.33 9.21
C GLU A 31 1.63 -4.55 8.03
N LEU A 32 0.96 -3.46 7.63
CA LEU A 32 1.42 -2.58 6.56
C LEU A 32 2.74 -1.89 6.91
N LYS A 33 2.84 -1.38 8.14
CA LYS A 33 4.04 -0.72 8.65
C LYS A 33 5.22 -1.69 8.62
N GLN A 34 5.04 -2.89 9.14
CA GLN A 34 6.10 -3.89 9.19
C GLN A 34 6.54 -4.28 7.78
N LEU A 35 5.59 -4.55 6.88
CA LEU A 35 5.90 -4.89 5.49
C LEU A 35 6.60 -3.74 4.75
N TYR A 36 6.19 -2.49 4.97
CA TYR A 36 6.86 -1.32 4.38
C TYR A 36 8.31 -1.20 4.87
N LEU A 37 8.56 -1.39 6.16
CA LEU A 37 9.90 -1.33 6.74
C LEU A 37 10.78 -2.48 6.25
N ASP A 38 10.25 -3.71 6.23
CA ASP A 38 10.98 -4.89 5.75
C ASP A 38 11.39 -4.70 4.29
N LYS A 39 10.47 -4.24 3.43
CA LYS A 39 10.76 -4.00 2.01
C LYS A 39 11.72 -2.83 1.79
N LYS A 40 11.65 -1.78 2.60
CA LYS A 40 12.65 -0.70 2.57
C LYS A 40 14.03 -1.20 3.01
N ASN A 41 14.11 -2.07 4.01
CA ASN A 41 15.36 -2.68 4.45
C ASN A 41 15.95 -3.64 3.40
N GLU A 42 15.11 -4.30 2.60
CA GLU A 42 15.53 -5.09 1.42
C GLU A 42 16.04 -4.21 0.26
N GLY A 43 15.96 -2.88 0.37
CA GLY A 43 16.36 -1.95 -0.69
C GLY A 43 15.33 -1.79 -1.81
N LEU A 44 14.11 -2.30 -1.61
CA LEU A 44 13.04 -2.24 -2.60
C LEU A 44 12.32 -0.90 -2.54
N LYS A 45 11.93 -0.39 -3.72
CA LYS A 45 11.09 0.80 -3.82
C LYS A 45 9.63 0.42 -3.58
N VAL A 46 9.10 0.80 -2.43
CA VAL A 46 7.69 0.61 -2.08
C VAL A 46 6.97 1.94 -1.89
N GLY A 47 5.68 1.95 -2.18
CA GLY A 47 4.79 3.09 -1.96
C GLY A 47 3.57 2.67 -1.15
N VAL A 48 3.15 3.52 -0.22
CA VAL A 48 1.89 3.32 0.51
C VAL A 48 0.85 4.25 -0.11
N GLY A 49 -0.32 3.72 -0.41
CA GLY A 49 -1.47 4.51 -0.82
C GLY A 49 -2.64 4.34 0.14
N LEU A 50 -3.61 5.24 0.00
CA LEU A 50 -4.86 5.20 0.73
C LEU A 50 -5.98 5.51 -0.26
N ASP A 51 -6.85 4.53 -0.50
CA ASP A 51 -7.98 4.65 -1.40
C ASP A 51 -9.29 4.39 -0.63
N MET A 52 -10.36 5.07 -1.00
CA MET A 52 -11.65 4.94 -0.32
C MET A 52 -12.32 3.58 -0.53
N GLN A 53 -11.99 2.84 -1.59
CA GLN A 53 -12.58 1.55 -1.92
C GLN A 53 -11.84 0.37 -1.28
N ILE A 54 -10.51 0.46 -1.16
CA ILE A 54 -9.65 -0.64 -0.70
C ILE A 54 -8.82 -0.29 0.55
N GLY A 55 -9.06 0.86 1.17
CA GLY A 55 -8.33 1.30 2.35
C GLY A 55 -6.86 1.58 2.09
N PHE A 56 -6.02 1.36 3.10
CA PHE A 56 -4.57 1.45 2.92
C PHE A 56 -4.05 0.33 2.01
N TYR A 57 -3.05 0.62 1.20
CA TYR A 57 -2.41 -0.41 0.38
C TYR A 57 -0.91 -0.17 0.20
N LEU A 58 -0.17 -1.25 -0.03
CA LEU A 58 1.25 -1.24 -0.33
C LEU A 58 1.50 -1.70 -1.75
N ILE A 59 2.20 -0.88 -2.51
CA ILE A 59 2.73 -1.25 -3.82
C ILE A 59 4.24 -1.39 -3.77
N LEU A 60 4.75 -2.29 -4.60
CA LEU A 60 6.15 -2.44 -4.95
C LEU A 60 6.35 -1.91 -6.37
N TYR A 61 7.33 -1.03 -6.55
CA TYR A 61 7.75 -0.58 -7.87
C TYR A 61 8.71 -1.62 -8.45
N THR A 62 8.22 -2.47 -9.36
CA THR A 62 9.00 -3.51 -10.01
C THR A 62 9.72 -2.99 -11.26
N SER A 63 9.15 -2.00 -11.96
CA SER A 63 9.75 -1.35 -13.13
C SER A 63 9.20 0.07 -13.32
N THR A 64 9.74 0.82 -14.29
CA THR A 64 9.30 2.18 -14.62
C THR A 64 7.79 2.26 -14.94
N PHE A 65 7.19 1.17 -15.42
CA PHE A 65 5.77 1.14 -15.82
C PHE A 65 4.93 0.11 -15.07
N GLN A 66 5.53 -0.64 -14.16
CA GLN A 66 4.86 -1.73 -13.47
C GLN A 66 4.95 -1.55 -11.96
N VAL A 67 3.81 -1.76 -11.31
CA VAL A 67 3.69 -1.80 -9.87
C VAL A 67 3.01 -3.11 -9.50
N GLU A 68 3.44 -3.69 -8.40
CA GLU A 68 2.90 -4.91 -7.85
C GLU A 68 2.21 -4.57 -6.53
N LEU A 69 0.94 -4.97 -6.39
CA LEU A 69 0.20 -4.77 -5.16
C LEU A 69 0.60 -5.86 -4.16
N LEU A 70 1.37 -5.50 -3.15
CA LEU A 70 1.87 -6.42 -2.13
C LEU A 70 0.86 -6.67 -1.02
N TRP A 71 0.12 -5.63 -0.65
CA TRP A 71 -0.83 -5.68 0.46
C TRP A 71 -1.92 -4.63 0.26
N TRP A 72 -3.12 -4.91 0.74
CA TRP A 72 -4.19 -3.91 0.83
C TRP A 72 -5.11 -4.24 1.99
N GLU A 73 -5.71 -3.19 2.55
CA GLU A 73 -6.60 -3.24 3.68
C GLU A 73 -8.02 -3.49 3.18
N ASN A 74 -8.36 -4.74 2.89
CA ASN A 74 -9.72 -5.07 2.50
C ASN A 74 -10.68 -4.92 3.70
N GLN A 75 -11.11 -3.69 4.03
CA GLN A 75 -12.16 -3.42 5.03
C GLN A 75 -13.58 -3.66 4.47
N VAL A 76 -13.75 -4.54 3.49
CA VAL A 76 -15.08 -5.04 3.13
C VAL A 76 -15.54 -6.00 4.23
N GLY A 77 -15.99 -5.44 5.36
CA GLY A 77 -16.54 -6.24 6.43
C GLY A 77 -16.56 -5.66 7.85
N LYS A 78 -16.66 -4.34 8.05
CA LYS A 78 -17.21 -3.77 9.30
C LYS A 78 -18.02 -2.49 9.07
N VAL A 79 -18.90 -2.49 8.08
CA VAL A 79 -20.14 -1.71 8.22
C VAL A 79 -21.15 -2.67 8.83
N ALA A 80 -21.19 -2.72 10.16
CA ALA A 80 -22.34 -3.27 10.85
C ALA A 80 -23.52 -2.33 10.56
N VAL A 81 -24.27 -2.63 9.51
CA VAL A 81 -25.65 -2.19 9.40
C VAL A 81 -26.47 -3.20 10.21
N ALA A 82 -26.68 -2.88 11.48
CA ALA A 82 -27.75 -3.43 12.33
C ALA A 82 -28.00 -2.45 13.48
#